data_AF-A0A0F6W827-F1
#
_entry.id   AF-A0A0F6W827-F1
#
_cell.length_a   1.000
_cell.length_b   1.000
_cell.length_c   1.000
_cell.angle_alpha   90.00
_cell.angle_beta   90.00
_cell.angle_gamma   90.00
#
_symmetry.space_group_name_H-M   'P 1'
#
loop_
_entity.id
_entity.type
_entity.pdbx_description
1 polymer ?
#
loop_
_entity_poly.entity_id
_entity_poly.type
_entity_poly.pdbx_seq_one_letter_code
_entity_poly.pdbx_strand_id
1 'polypeptide(L)'
;MMRAIMRTLFSMLVIALAIGCGGGSSTSSEETTGGETTGNEPAGESQTEPGTGATERPLLTPDECTAQGGTVVGDIGDGATLRPDYVCPSGGAPIGNVPSGIEGSVCCPG
;
A
#
# COMPACT_ATOMS: atom_id res chain seq x y z
N MET A 1 31.34 1.96 31.19
CA MET A 1 32.07 1.15 30.18
C MET A 1 31.17 0.17 29.41
N MET A 2 29.87 0.45 29.20
CA MET A 2 28.95 -0.47 28.49
C MET A 2 28.45 0.08 27.14
N ARG A 3 28.74 1.34 26.81
CA ARG A 3 28.27 1.99 25.57
C ARG A 3 29.14 1.73 24.33
N ALA A 4 30.31 1.12 24.48
CA ALA A 4 31.24 0.86 23.37
C ALA A 4 31.13 -0.56 22.77
N ILE A 5 30.52 -1.51 23.49
CA ILE A 5 30.47 -2.93 23.08
C ILE A 5 29.34 -3.21 22.08
N MET A 6 28.25 -2.43 22.13
CA MET A 6 27.08 -2.69 21.29
C MET A 6 27.22 -2.16 19.85
N ARG A 7 28.20 -1.30 19.58
CA ARG A 7 28.47 -0.75 18.23
C ARG A 7 29.36 -1.66 17.36
N THR A 8 30.07 -2.61 17.96
CA THR A 8 30.97 -3.52 17.25
C THR A 8 30.28 -4.78 16.73
N LEU A 9 29.09 -5.12 17.22
CA LEU A 9 28.33 -6.30 16.76
C LEU A 9 27.49 -6.02 15.50
N PHE A 10 27.28 -4.76 15.14
CA PHE A 10 26.44 -4.39 13.99
C PHE A 10 27.21 -4.34 12.66
N SER A 11 28.55 -4.52 12.68
CA SER A 11 29.41 -4.29 11.50
C SER A 11 29.92 -5.58 10.81
N MET A 12 29.44 -6.76 11.19
CA MET A 12 29.92 -8.07 10.69
C MET A 12 28.83 -9.00 10.12
N LEU A 13 27.62 -8.50 9.81
CA LEU A 13 26.55 -9.29 9.16
C LEU A 13 26.30 -8.88 7.70
N VAL A 14 27.21 -8.10 7.08
CA VAL A 14 27.04 -7.55 5.71
C VAL A 14 27.83 -8.33 4.65
N ILE A 15 28.45 -9.47 4.96
CA ILE A 15 29.28 -10.20 3.98
C ILE A 15 28.85 -11.67 3.92
N ALA A 16 28.33 -12.05 2.75
CA ALA A 16 28.24 -13.42 2.18
C ALA A 16 26.83 -14.00 1.97
N LEU A 17 26.09 -13.49 0.98
CA LEU A 17 25.18 -14.36 0.20
C LEU A 17 25.04 -13.89 -1.26
N ALA A 18 26.15 -13.91 -1.99
CA ALA A 18 26.16 -13.94 -3.45
C ALA A 18 26.48 -15.38 -3.90
N ILE A 19 25.44 -16.19 -4.13
CA ILE A 19 25.56 -17.46 -4.86
C ILE A 19 24.58 -17.38 -6.02
N GLY A 20 25.14 -17.12 -7.20
CA GLY A 20 24.41 -17.26 -8.46
C GLY A 20 24.11 -18.73 -8.76
N CYS A 21 22.93 -18.97 -9.32
CA CYS A 21 22.64 -20.18 -10.07
C CYS A 21 22.32 -19.75 -11.50
N GLY A 22 23.15 -20.18 -12.45
CA GLY A 22 22.96 -19.96 -13.86
C GLY A 22 22.06 -21.01 -14.49
N GLY A 23 21.37 -20.60 -15.56
CA GLY A 23 21.29 -21.34 -16.81
C GLY A 23 20.30 -22.51 -16.89
N GLY A 24 19.18 -22.26 -17.57
CA GLY A 24 18.33 -23.29 -18.17
C GLY A 24 17.37 -22.66 -19.19
N SER A 25 17.79 -22.58 -20.45
CA SER A 25 16.92 -22.24 -21.58
C SER A 25 15.83 -23.29 -21.76
N SER A 26 14.59 -22.86 -21.90
CA SER A 26 13.55 -23.61 -22.62
C SER A 26 12.73 -22.61 -23.42
N THR A 27 13.09 -22.51 -24.69
CA THR A 27 12.23 -21.99 -25.75
C THR A 27 11.01 -22.90 -25.87
N SER A 28 9.82 -22.34 -25.70
CA SER A 28 8.64 -22.84 -26.40
C SER A 28 7.89 -21.62 -26.94
N SER A 29 7.86 -21.57 -28.27
CA SER A 29 7.14 -20.65 -29.11
C SER A 29 5.63 -20.80 -28.91
N GLU A 30 4.90 -19.68 -28.99
CA GLU A 30 3.70 -19.44 -29.82
C GLU A 30 3.29 -17.98 -29.53
N GLU A 31 3.62 -17.07 -30.44
CA GLU A 31 2.77 -16.58 -31.52
C GLU A 31 1.58 -15.71 -31.03
N THR A 32 1.77 -14.41 -31.26
CA THR A 32 0.81 -13.43 -31.79
C THR A 32 -0.61 -13.39 -31.23
N THR A 33 -0.92 -12.29 -30.55
CA THR A 33 -1.84 -11.27 -31.10
C THR A 33 -1.62 -9.95 -30.35
N GLY A 34 -0.96 -9.02 -31.03
CA GLY A 34 -1.03 -7.60 -30.69
C GLY A 34 -2.36 -7.03 -31.19
N GLY A 35 -2.94 -6.14 -30.39
CA GLY A 35 -4.17 -5.44 -30.73
C GLY A 35 -4.59 -4.47 -29.62
N GLU A 36 -3.94 -3.31 -29.59
CA GLU A 36 -4.28 -2.13 -28.79
C GLU A 36 -5.71 -1.63 -29.07
N THR A 37 -6.51 -1.39 -28.02
CA THR A 37 -7.45 -0.26 -28.00
C THR A 37 -7.97 0.07 -26.60
N THR A 38 -7.65 1.28 -26.16
CA THR A 38 -8.57 2.30 -25.64
C THR A 38 -9.57 1.92 -24.53
N GLY A 39 -9.28 2.41 -23.32
CA GLY A 39 -10.03 3.52 -22.71
C GLY A 39 -11.46 3.25 -22.22
N ASN A 40 -11.65 3.58 -20.94
CA ASN A 40 -12.89 3.66 -20.15
C ASN A 40 -13.49 2.33 -19.70
N GLU A 41 -12.90 1.77 -18.64
CA GLU A 41 -13.71 1.09 -17.62
C GLU A 41 -14.35 2.17 -16.73
N PRO A 42 -15.69 2.30 -16.71
CA PRO A 42 -16.31 3.11 -15.68
C PRO A 42 -16.04 2.43 -14.35
N ALA A 43 -15.47 3.18 -13.41
CA ALA A 43 -15.35 2.81 -12.01
C ALA A 43 -16.71 2.27 -11.55
N GLY A 44 -16.81 0.95 -11.43
CA GLY A 44 -17.99 0.29 -10.92
C GLY A 44 -18.20 0.75 -9.49
N GLU A 45 -19.26 1.52 -9.30
CA GLU A 45 -19.73 2.06 -8.03
C GLU A 45 -19.68 0.98 -6.95
N SER A 46 -18.64 1.03 -6.11
CA SER A 46 -18.67 0.37 -4.82
C SER A 46 -19.61 1.19 -3.95
N GLN A 47 -20.90 0.87 -4.04
CA GLN A 47 -21.92 1.38 -3.14
C GLN A 47 -21.55 0.93 -1.72
N THR A 48 -20.80 1.79 -1.05
CA THR A 48 -20.53 1.71 0.38
C THR A 48 -21.87 1.93 1.07
N GLU A 49 -22.40 0.89 1.71
CA GLU A 49 -23.42 1.11 2.73
C GLU A 49 -22.85 2.11 3.75
N PRO A 50 -23.59 3.18 4.11
CA PRO A 50 -23.06 4.20 5.00
C PRO A 50 -22.83 3.57 6.38
N GLY A 51 -21.58 3.23 6.66
CA GLY A 51 -21.12 2.91 8.00
C GLY A 51 -21.26 4.17 8.86
N THR A 52 -22.33 4.25 9.63
CA THR A 52 -22.71 5.34 10.56
C THR A 52 -21.74 5.48 11.75
N GLY A 53 -20.43 5.51 11.50
CA GLY A 53 -19.41 5.56 12.56
C GLY A 53 -18.10 6.24 12.20
N ALA A 54 -17.82 6.53 10.93
CA ALA A 54 -16.70 7.39 10.57
C ALA A 54 -17.17 8.83 10.66
N THR A 55 -16.49 9.68 11.45
CA THR A 55 -16.45 11.13 11.19
C THR A 55 -16.35 11.31 9.68
N GLU A 56 -17.25 12.08 9.06
CA GLU A 56 -17.44 12.11 7.60
C GLU A 56 -16.19 12.62 6.88
N ARG A 57 -15.19 11.75 6.74
CA ARG A 57 -13.98 11.97 5.98
C ARG A 57 -14.37 11.85 4.51
N PRO A 58 -13.85 12.75 3.64
CA PRO A 58 -14.08 12.65 2.21
C PRO A 58 -13.72 11.26 1.70
N LEU A 59 -14.55 10.71 0.81
CA LEU A 59 -14.20 9.50 0.08
C LEU A 59 -13.28 9.91 -1.08
N LEU A 60 -12.12 9.27 -1.18
CA LEU A 60 -11.09 9.52 -2.18
C LEU A 60 -10.79 8.22 -2.93
N THR A 61 -10.49 8.34 -4.21
CA THR A 61 -9.83 7.27 -4.96
C THR A 61 -8.35 7.14 -4.55
N PRO A 62 -7.69 5.99 -4.83
CA PRO A 62 -6.25 5.85 -4.62
C PRO A 62 -5.42 6.91 -5.38
N ASP A 63 -5.85 7.27 -6.59
CA ASP A 63 -5.17 8.27 -7.43
C ASP A 63 -5.32 9.67 -6.83
N GLU A 64 -6.51 10.04 -6.33
CA GLU A 64 -6.72 11.32 -5.64
C GLU A 64 -5.92 11.41 -4.34
N CYS A 65 -5.74 10.31 -3.62
CA CYS A 65 -4.87 10.29 -2.44
C CYS A 65 -3.41 10.59 -2.82
N THR A 66 -2.91 9.92 -3.87
CA THR A 66 -1.54 10.12 -4.36
C THR A 66 -1.33 11.53 -4.90
N ALA A 67 -2.33 12.08 -5.62
CA ALA A 67 -2.31 13.45 -6.14
C ALA A 67 -2.24 14.51 -5.04
N GLN A 68 -2.75 14.21 -3.85
CA GLN A 68 -2.66 15.06 -2.66
C GLN A 68 -1.33 14.88 -1.89
N GLY A 69 -0.40 14.07 -2.40
CA GLY A 69 0.86 13.74 -1.71
C GLY A 69 0.65 12.78 -0.53
N GLY A 70 -0.48 12.07 -0.51
CA GLY A 70 -0.79 11.08 0.50
C GLY A 70 -0.35 9.67 0.12
N THR A 71 -0.45 8.76 1.09
CA THR A 71 -0.26 7.31 0.93
C THR A 71 -1.50 6.58 1.39
N VAL A 72 -1.93 5.58 0.62
CA VAL A 72 -3.04 4.70 0.99
C VAL A 72 -2.56 3.72 2.06
N VAL A 73 -3.24 3.71 3.21
CA VAL A 73 -2.98 2.78 4.31
C VAL A 73 -4.20 1.89 4.50
N GLY A 74 -3.99 0.58 4.31
CA GLY A 74 -5.03 -0.43 4.51
C GLY A 74 -5.23 -0.81 5.96
N ASP A 75 -6.43 -1.30 6.26
CA ASP A 75 -6.74 -1.96 7.53
C ASP A 75 -6.16 -3.38 7.57
N ILE A 76 -5.80 -3.87 8.76
CA ILE A 76 -5.31 -5.24 8.97
C ILE A 76 -6.42 -6.21 9.43
N GLY A 77 -7.65 -5.73 9.51
CA GLY A 77 -8.83 -6.46 10.01
C GLY A 77 -9.17 -6.17 11.47
N ASP A 78 -8.63 -5.11 12.06
CA ASP A 78 -9.01 -4.63 13.40
C ASP A 78 -10.02 -3.46 13.34
N GLY A 79 -10.33 -2.99 12.12
CA GLY A 79 -11.24 -1.88 11.86
C GLY A 79 -10.68 -0.53 12.30
N ALA A 80 -9.37 -0.44 12.60
CA ALA A 80 -8.76 0.79 13.09
C ALA A 80 -8.96 1.96 12.13
N THR A 81 -8.78 1.74 10.82
CA THR A 81 -8.87 2.78 9.79
C THR A 81 -10.26 3.42 9.71
N LEU A 82 -11.31 2.69 10.10
CA LEU A 82 -12.70 3.18 10.10
C LEU A 82 -13.04 3.99 11.36
N ARG A 83 -12.20 3.95 12.39
CA ARG A 83 -12.46 4.67 13.63
C ARG A 83 -12.35 6.19 13.44
N PRO A 84 -13.13 6.99 14.18
CA PRO A 84 -13.05 8.45 14.13
C PRO A 84 -11.74 8.98 14.73
N ASP A 85 -11.12 8.24 15.65
CA ASP A 85 -9.88 8.58 16.35
C ASP A 85 -8.63 7.96 15.72
N TYR A 86 -8.72 7.40 14.50
CA TYR A 86 -7.57 6.85 13.80
C TYR A 86 -6.50 7.92 13.54
N VAL A 87 -5.25 7.56 13.81
CA VAL A 87 -4.08 8.40 13.57
C VAL A 87 -3.17 7.67 12.60
N CYS A 88 -2.78 8.36 11.53
CA CYS A 88 -1.86 7.83 10.53
C CYS A 88 -0.50 7.49 11.15
N PRO A 89 0.30 6.61 10.52
CA PRO A 89 1.66 6.28 10.98
C PRO A 89 2.58 7.51 11.12
N SER A 90 2.33 8.57 10.35
CA SER A 90 3.02 9.86 10.43
C SER A 90 2.62 10.71 11.65
N GLY A 91 1.61 10.30 12.41
CA GLY A 91 1.06 11.02 13.56
C GLY A 91 -0.05 12.03 13.23
N GLY A 92 -0.37 12.22 11.94
CA GLY A 92 -1.45 13.09 11.48
C GLY A 92 -2.81 12.42 11.41
N ALA A 93 -3.88 13.21 11.29
CA ALA A 93 -5.21 12.70 10.95
C ALA A 93 -5.26 12.30 9.46
N PRO A 94 -6.11 11.32 9.08
CA PRO A 94 -6.34 11.00 7.68
C PRO A 94 -6.93 12.17 6.90
N ILE A 95 -6.53 12.25 5.63
CA ILE A 95 -7.07 13.20 4.64
C ILE A 95 -8.47 12.76 4.20
N GLY A 96 -8.66 11.44 4.03
CA GLY A 96 -9.91 10.86 3.52
C GLY A 96 -9.96 9.35 3.70
N ASN A 97 -11.12 8.76 3.40
CA ASN A 97 -11.27 7.32 3.26
C ASN A 97 -10.94 6.92 1.83
N VAL A 98 -10.35 5.75 1.62
CA VAL A 98 -10.10 5.18 0.30
C VAL A 98 -10.77 3.80 0.25
N PRO A 99 -11.70 3.57 -0.69
CA PRO A 99 -12.31 2.25 -0.83
C PRO A 99 -11.23 1.28 -1.34
N SER A 100 -10.92 0.27 -0.54
CA SER A 100 -9.93 -0.75 -0.88
C SER A 100 -10.31 -2.07 -0.21
N GLY A 101 -10.52 -3.11 -1.02
CA GLY A 101 -10.92 -4.42 -0.52
C GLY A 101 -12.19 -4.38 0.33
N ILE A 102 -12.28 -5.31 1.28
CA ILE A 102 -13.42 -5.44 2.22
C ILE A 102 -13.18 -4.66 3.51
N GLU A 103 -11.92 -4.52 3.93
CA GLU A 103 -11.56 -3.96 5.24
C GLU A 103 -11.44 -2.43 5.21
N GLY A 104 -11.35 -1.83 4.02
CA GLY A 104 -11.23 -0.40 3.81
C GLY A 104 -9.81 0.12 3.98
N SER A 105 -9.60 1.35 3.54
CA SER A 105 -8.34 2.07 3.65
C SER A 105 -8.57 3.54 3.97
N VAL A 106 -7.51 4.23 4.37
CA VAL A 106 -7.48 5.69 4.53
C VAL A 106 -6.34 6.32 3.74
N CYS A 107 -6.51 7.57 3.34
CA CYS A 107 -5.45 8.39 2.79
C CYS A 107 -4.71 9.12 3.91
N CYS A 108 -3.44 8.81 4.09
CA CYS A 108 -2.59 9.43 5.11
C CYS A 108 -1.63 10.45 4.49
N PRO A 109 -1.32 11.56 5.19
CA PRO A 109 -0.28 12.48 4.73
C PRO A 109 1.09 11.76 4.69
N GLY A 110 1.79 11.94 3.56
CA GLY A 110 3.13 11.40 3.30
C GLY A 110 4.25 12.12 4.05
#